data_AF-A0A162N375-F1
#
_entry.id   AF-A0A162N375-F1
#
_cell.length_a   1.000
_cell.length_b   1.000
_cell.length_c   1.000
_cell.angle_alpha   90.00
_cell.angle_beta   90.00
_cell.angle_gamma   90.00
#
_symmetry.space_group_name_H-M   'P 1'
#
loop_
_entity.id
_entity.type
_entity.pdbx_description
1 polymer ?
#
loop_
_entity_poly.entity_id
_entity_poly.type
_entity_poly.pdbx_seq_one_letter_code
_entity_poly.pdbx_strand_id
1 'polypeptide(L)'
;MDYSKLLDVISIILASIICFLVFFNLYTISSSQNIPLISVESPIIFPFLIGITLLILLLIIIFEQSKFWKNYREDSEYRKNVINELKDVLFYFAGLVIYISFLKKLHFNVSTIIFTACVMILLARKELNLKKIFQVILSSVGLVLVIDFVFSGIFKIILP
;
A
#
# COMPACT_ATOMS: atom_id res chain seq x y z
N MET A 1 7.59 -11.65 -27.05
CA MET A 1 7.42 -10.51 -26.13
C MET A 1 8.35 -10.78 -24.96
N ASP A 2 9.30 -9.89 -24.68
CA ASP A 2 10.27 -10.09 -23.59
C ASP A 2 9.51 -10.39 -22.30
N TYR A 3 9.92 -11.44 -21.57
CA TYR A 3 9.24 -11.89 -20.34
C TYR A 3 9.08 -10.76 -19.31
N SER A 4 10.04 -9.82 -19.26
CA SER A 4 9.97 -8.61 -18.43
C SER A 4 8.83 -7.67 -18.84
N LYS A 5 8.69 -7.37 -20.14
CA LYS A 5 7.58 -6.53 -20.65
C LYS A 5 6.22 -7.17 -20.38
N LEU A 6 6.12 -8.49 -20.46
CA LEU A 6 4.88 -9.21 -20.15
C LEU A 6 4.52 -9.06 -18.66
N LEU A 7 5.49 -9.18 -17.74
CA LEU A 7 5.29 -8.97 -16.31
C LEU A 7 4.92 -7.51 -15.98
N ASP A 8 5.56 -6.53 -16.62
CA ASP A 8 5.23 -5.11 -16.46
C ASP A 8 3.77 -4.84 -16.87
N VAL A 9 3.35 -5.32 -18.05
CA VAL A 9 1.97 -5.18 -18.55
C VAL A 9 0.98 -5.81 -17.59
N ILE A 10 1.25 -7.04 -17.11
CA ILE A 10 0.39 -7.70 -16.12
C ILE A 10 0.28 -6.85 -14.85
N SER A 11 1.39 -6.31 -14.36
CA SER A 11 1.41 -5.48 -13.15
C SER A 11 0.58 -4.21 -13.30
N ILE A 12 0.67 -3.52 -14.45
CA ILE A 12 -0.16 -2.35 -14.76
C ILE A 12 -1.65 -2.72 -14.79
N ILE A 13 -2.00 -3.83 -15.45
CA ILE A 13 -3.39 -4.29 -15.53
C ILE A 13 -3.93 -4.58 -14.13
N LEU A 14 -3.15 -5.29 -13.30
CA LEU A 14 -3.54 -5.67 -11.95
C LEU A 14 -3.71 -4.43 -11.06
N ALA A 15 -2.79 -3.48 -11.12
CA ALA A 15 -2.89 -2.19 -10.43
C ALA A 15 -4.12 -1.38 -10.90
N SER A 16 -4.42 -1.39 -12.19
CA SER A 16 -5.61 -0.73 -12.75
C SER A 16 -6.90 -1.35 -12.23
N ILE A 17 -6.97 -2.69 -12.14
CA ILE A 17 -8.11 -3.41 -11.56
C ILE A 17 -8.28 -3.02 -10.09
N ILE A 18 -7.19 -2.97 -9.31
CA ILE A 18 -7.25 -2.58 -7.89
C ILE A 18 -7.77 -1.15 -7.75
N CYS A 19 -7.22 -0.19 -8.50
CA CYS A 19 -7.71 1.19 -8.52
C CYS A 19 -9.20 1.26 -8.86
N PHE A 20 -9.64 0.53 -9.89
CA PHE A 20 -11.04 0.45 -10.26
C PHE A 20 -11.91 -0.08 -9.12
N LEU A 21 -11.51 -1.17 -8.45
CA LEU A 21 -12.25 -1.75 -7.32
C LEU A 21 -12.36 -0.78 -6.14
N VAL A 22 -11.31 0.01 -5.86
CA VAL A 22 -11.34 1.03 -4.81
C VAL A 22 -12.42 2.07 -5.13
N PHE A 23 -12.40 2.67 -6.32
CA PHE A 23 -13.40 3.67 -6.70
C PHE A 23 -14.81 3.09 -6.82
N PHE A 24 -14.95 1.86 -7.30
CA PHE A 24 -16.22 1.16 -7.37
C PHE A 24 -16.82 0.97 -5.97
N ASN A 25 -16.04 0.49 -4.99
CA ASN A 25 -16.49 0.35 -3.61
C ASN A 25 -16.88 1.70 -2.98
N LEU A 26 -16.10 2.76 -3.20
CA LEU A 26 -16.44 4.09 -2.70
C LEU A 26 -17.75 4.61 -3.29
N TYR A 27 -17.97 4.41 -4.59
CA TYR A 27 -19.22 4.74 -5.26
C TYR A 27 -20.39 3.93 -4.70
N THR A 28 -20.22 2.61 -4.51
CA THR A 28 -21.26 1.75 -3.92
C THR A 28 -21.62 2.19 -2.50
N ILE A 29 -20.65 2.53 -1.65
CA ILE A 29 -20.89 3.01 -0.28
C ILE A 29 -21.63 4.35 -0.31
N SER A 30 -21.17 5.30 -1.14
CA SER A 30 -21.83 6.60 -1.27
C SER A 30 -23.28 6.48 -1.74
N SER A 31 -23.52 5.66 -2.75
CA SER A 31 -24.85 5.47 -3.34
C SER A 31 -25.79 4.68 -2.43
N SER A 32 -25.31 3.62 -1.78
CA SER A 32 -26.14 2.78 -0.90
C SER A 32 -26.46 3.43 0.45
N GLN A 33 -25.53 4.22 1.00
CA GLN A 33 -25.68 4.84 2.33
C GLN A 33 -26.02 6.33 2.26
N ASN A 34 -26.20 6.89 1.06
CA ASN A 34 -26.40 8.32 0.80
C ASN A 34 -25.34 9.21 1.47
N ILE A 35 -24.11 8.72 1.58
CA ILE A 35 -23.00 9.47 2.15
C ILE A 35 -22.38 10.33 1.04
N PRO A 36 -22.27 11.66 1.20
CA PRO A 36 -21.69 12.52 0.18
C PRO A 36 -20.21 12.20 -0.04
N LEU A 37 -19.79 11.96 -1.29
CA LEU A 37 -18.39 11.68 -1.65
C LEU A 37 -17.46 12.85 -1.38
N ILE A 38 -17.94 14.06 -1.61
CA ILE A 38 -17.15 15.29 -1.58
C ILE A 38 -17.77 16.22 -0.51
N SER A 39 -17.55 15.86 0.74
CA SER A 39 -17.82 16.72 1.90
C SER A 39 -16.71 16.52 2.92
N VAL A 40 -16.29 17.60 3.59
CA VAL A 40 -15.24 17.56 4.62
C VAL A 40 -15.68 16.74 5.83
N GLU A 41 -16.99 16.68 6.07
CA GLU A 41 -17.60 15.90 7.15
C GLU A 41 -17.84 14.43 6.76
N SER A 42 -17.57 14.08 5.51
CA SER A 42 -17.84 12.74 5.01
C SER A 42 -16.76 11.76 5.47
N PRO A 43 -17.14 10.63 6.10
CA PRO A 43 -16.17 9.61 6.52
C PRO A 43 -15.46 8.95 5.32
N ILE A 44 -15.97 9.10 4.10
CA ILE A 44 -15.39 8.53 2.88
C ILE A 44 -14.45 9.48 2.13
N ILE A 45 -14.33 10.75 2.55
CA ILE A 45 -13.44 11.73 1.90
C ILE A 45 -11.97 11.28 1.95
N PHE A 46 -11.55 10.69 3.06
CA PHE A 46 -10.17 10.24 3.24
C PHE A 46 -9.83 9.00 2.39
N PRO A 47 -10.63 7.92 2.41
CA PRO A 47 -10.50 6.84 1.43
C PRO A 47 -10.53 7.31 -0.03
N PHE A 48 -11.33 8.32 -0.35
CA PHE A 48 -11.40 8.91 -1.68
C PHE A 48 -10.10 9.63 -2.07
N LEU A 49 -9.51 10.43 -1.17
CA LEU A 49 -8.21 11.06 -1.40
C LEU A 49 -7.09 10.04 -1.60
N ILE A 50 -7.08 8.95 -0.81
CA ILE A 50 -6.14 7.84 -1.02
C ILE A 50 -6.34 7.23 -2.42
N GLY A 51 -7.59 7.00 -2.83
CA GLY A 51 -7.90 6.52 -4.18
C GLY A 51 -7.35 7.44 -5.27
N ILE A 52 -7.46 8.76 -5.10
CA ILE A 52 -6.86 9.75 -6.02
C ILE A 52 -5.33 9.62 -6.04
N THR A 53 -4.68 9.52 -4.89
CA THR A 53 -3.22 9.34 -4.83
C THR A 53 -2.78 8.07 -5.56
N LEU A 54 -3.49 6.96 -5.37
CA LEU A 54 -3.23 5.70 -6.07
C LEU A 54 -3.40 5.84 -7.59
N LEU A 55 -4.43 6.57 -8.04
CA LEU A 55 -4.65 6.85 -9.45
C LEU A 55 -3.50 7.66 -10.06
N ILE A 56 -3.03 8.70 -9.36
CA ILE A 56 -1.90 9.52 -9.80
C ILE A 56 -0.63 8.68 -9.93
N LEU A 57 -0.35 7.84 -8.92
CA LEU A 57 0.80 6.93 -8.95
C LEU A 57 0.72 5.93 -10.11
N LEU A 58 -0.46 5.37 -10.36
CA LEU A 58 -0.68 4.48 -11.51
C LEU A 58 -0.39 5.18 -12.84
N LEU A 59 -0.84 6.42 -13.00
CA LEU A 59 -0.56 7.21 -14.20
C LEU A 59 0.94 7.44 -14.38
N ILE A 60 1.65 7.81 -13.30
CA ILE A 60 3.11 7.98 -13.33
C ILE A 60 3.80 6.68 -13.78
N ILE A 61 3.42 5.54 -13.21
CA ILE A 61 3.97 4.22 -13.57
C ILE A 61 3.77 3.93 -15.06
N ILE A 62 2.56 4.15 -15.58
CA ILE A 62 2.25 3.94 -17.01
C ILE A 62 3.12 4.84 -17.89
N PHE A 63 3.28 6.12 -17.54
CA PHE A 63 4.12 7.05 -18.29
C PHE A 63 5.60 6.66 -18.28
N GLU A 64 6.13 6.27 -17.11
CA GLU A 64 7.52 5.86 -16.98
C GLU A 64 7.81 4.56 -17.73
N GLN A 65 6.95 3.54 -17.59
CA GLN A 65 7.12 2.26 -18.31
C GLN A 65 7.00 2.45 -19.83
N SER A 66 6.09 3.30 -20.30
CA SER A 66 5.97 3.62 -21.72
C SER A 66 7.25 4.27 -22.28
N LYS A 67 7.87 5.18 -21.52
CA LYS A 67 9.15 5.80 -21.87
C LYS A 67 10.30 4.80 -21.83
N PHE A 68 10.28 3.89 -20.86
CA PHE A 68 11.33 2.90 -20.63
C PHE A 68 11.36 1.81 -21.71
N TRP A 69 10.20 1.30 -22.13
CA TRP A 69 10.10 0.33 -23.23
C TRP A 69 10.62 0.87 -24.56
N LYS A 70 10.58 2.18 -24.76
CA LYS A 70 11.11 2.86 -25.95
C LYS A 70 12.65 2.85 -26.04
N ASN A 71 13.33 2.71 -24.89
CA ASN A 71 14.80 2.83 -24.78
C ASN A 71 15.48 1.51 -24.36
N TYR A 72 14.77 0.40 -24.39
CA TYR A 72 15.18 -0.83 -23.71
C TYR A 72 16.27 -1.62 -24.46
N ARG A 73 17.42 -1.84 -23.81
CA ARG A 73 18.36 -2.94 -24.10
C ARG A 73 18.32 -3.89 -22.91
N GLU A 74 18.01 -5.17 -23.15
CA GLU A 74 17.92 -6.18 -22.11
C GLU A 74 19.29 -6.36 -21.44
N ASP A 75 19.41 -5.93 -20.19
CA ASP A 75 20.54 -6.29 -19.34
C ASP A 75 20.13 -7.41 -18.36
N SER A 76 21.02 -8.40 -18.22
CA SER A 76 20.78 -9.60 -17.41
C SER A 76 20.67 -9.29 -15.91
N GLU A 77 21.28 -8.20 -15.47
CA GLU A 77 21.27 -7.73 -14.08
C GLU A 77 19.89 -7.17 -13.69
N TYR A 78 19.20 -6.51 -14.63
CA TYR A 78 17.84 -5.99 -14.42
C TYR A 78 16.84 -7.12 -14.12
N ARG A 79 16.90 -8.24 -14.85
CA ARG A 79 16.02 -9.40 -14.61
C ARG A 79 16.16 -9.99 -13.22
N LYS A 80 17.37 -10.02 -12.66
CA LYS A 80 17.62 -10.60 -11.34
C LYS A 80 17.09 -9.71 -10.22
N ASN A 81 17.08 -8.38 -10.41
CA ASN A 81 16.48 -7.44 -9.47
C ASN A 81 14.95 -7.56 -9.43
N VAL A 82 14.29 -7.67 -10.59
CA VAL A 82 12.82 -7.83 -10.67
C VAL A 82 12.32 -9.07 -9.92
N ILE A 83 13.04 -10.19 -9.98
CA ILE A 83 12.64 -11.43 -9.26
C ILE A 83 12.73 -11.25 -7.74
N ASN A 84 13.77 -10.55 -7.25
CA ASN A 84 13.92 -10.28 -5.83
C ASN A 84 12.81 -9.33 -5.33
N GLU A 85 12.50 -8.28 -6.10
CA GLU A 85 11.41 -7.36 -5.79
C GLU A 85 10.05 -8.07 -5.74
N LEU A 86 9.76 -8.94 -6.70
CA LEU A 86 8.54 -9.75 -6.71
C LEU A 86 8.42 -10.62 -5.45
N LYS A 87 9.54 -11.19 -4.99
CA LYS A 87 9.56 -11.99 -3.75
C LYS A 87 9.25 -11.13 -2.52
N ASP A 88 9.79 -9.92 -2.44
CA ASP A 88 9.50 -8.99 -1.34
C ASP A 88 8.03 -8.57 -1.33
N VAL A 89 7.44 -8.31 -2.51
CA VAL A 89 6.01 -8.02 -2.66
C VAL A 89 5.14 -9.20 -2.21
N LEU A 90 5.49 -10.44 -2.61
CA LEU A 90 4.78 -11.64 -2.17
C LEU A 90 4.87 -11.84 -0.66
N PHE A 91 6.03 -11.57 -0.06
CA PHE A 91 6.23 -11.67 1.38
C PHE A 91 5.42 -10.60 2.13
N TYR A 92 5.40 -9.37 1.61
CA TYR A 92 4.55 -8.31 2.13
C TYR A 92 3.06 -8.69 2.07
N PHE A 93 2.60 -9.23 0.93
CA PHE A 93 1.21 -9.67 0.77
C PHE A 93 0.84 -10.78 1.75
N ALA A 94 1.70 -11.79 1.93
CA ALA A 94 1.50 -12.85 2.92
C ALA A 94 1.43 -12.29 4.35
N GLY A 95 2.33 -11.36 4.69
CA GLY A 95 2.31 -10.66 5.98
C GLY A 95 1.03 -9.87 6.20
N LEU A 96 0.50 -9.23 5.15
CA LEU A 96 -0.73 -8.44 5.20
C LEU A 96 -1.96 -9.33 5.44
N VAL A 97 -2.03 -10.51 4.83
CA VAL A 97 -3.11 -11.50 5.10
C VAL A 97 -3.08 -11.95 6.55
N ILE A 98 -1.88 -12.23 7.09
CA ILE A 98 -1.69 -12.57 8.50
C ILE A 98 -2.17 -11.41 9.38
N TYR A 99 -1.72 -10.19 9.11
CA TYR A 99 -2.13 -8.99 9.84
C TYR A 99 -3.64 -8.81 9.90
N ILE A 100 -4.35 -8.90 8.76
CA ILE A 100 -5.82 -8.77 8.72
C ILE A 100 -6.50 -9.84 9.60
N SER A 101 -5.95 -11.06 9.63
CA SER A 101 -6.48 -12.16 10.45
C SER A 101 -6.31 -11.91 11.95
N PHE A 102 -5.24 -11.23 12.35
CA PHE A 102 -4.95 -10.89 13.75
C PHE A 102 -5.59 -9.57 14.22
N LEU A 103 -5.95 -8.68 13.28
CA LEU A 103 -6.54 -7.36 13.54
C LEU A 103 -7.69 -7.44 14.54
N LYS A 104 -8.62 -8.40 14.34
CA LYS A 104 -9.79 -8.59 15.20
C LYS A 104 -9.49 -9.07 16.62
N LYS A 105 -8.30 -9.64 16.86
CA LYS A 105 -7.92 -10.25 18.15
C LYS A 105 -7.01 -9.37 18.99
N LEU A 106 -6.12 -8.60 18.35
CA LEU A 106 -5.06 -7.84 19.02
C LEU A 106 -5.35 -6.34 19.08
N HIS A 107 -6.51 -5.88 18.59
CA HIS A 107 -6.86 -4.47 18.37
C HIS A 107 -5.95 -3.78 17.34
N PHE A 108 -6.48 -2.73 16.71
CA PHE A 108 -5.82 -1.99 15.63
C PHE A 108 -4.44 -1.49 16.03
N ASN A 109 -4.32 -0.81 17.18
CA ASN A 109 -3.06 -0.17 17.58
C ASN A 109 -1.91 -1.17 17.71
N VAL A 110 -2.10 -2.26 18.45
CA VAL A 110 -1.03 -3.25 18.68
C VAL A 110 -0.72 -4.02 17.40
N SER A 111 -1.74 -4.46 16.66
CA SER A 111 -1.57 -5.21 15.42
C SER A 111 -0.82 -4.39 14.37
N THR A 112 -1.18 -3.11 14.23
CA THR A 112 -0.57 -2.22 13.24
C THR A 112 0.86 -1.90 13.61
N ILE A 113 1.17 -1.63 14.88
CA ILE A 113 2.55 -1.38 15.32
C ILE A 113 3.45 -2.57 15.01
N ILE A 114 3.01 -3.78 15.37
CA ILE A 114 3.77 -5.01 15.12
C ILE A 114 3.96 -5.22 13.63
N PHE A 115 2.88 -5.11 12.85
CA PHE A 115 2.94 -5.29 11.40
C PHE A 115 3.89 -4.30 10.73
N THR A 116 3.76 -3.01 11.04
CA THR A 116 4.57 -1.95 10.41
C THR A 116 6.04 -2.09 10.78
N ALA A 117 6.33 -2.38 12.06
CA ALA A 117 7.70 -2.63 12.52
C ALA A 117 8.31 -3.87 11.82
N CYS A 118 7.57 -4.98 11.73
CA CYS A 118 8.02 -6.19 11.04
C CYS A 118 8.29 -5.93 9.56
N VAL A 119 7.40 -5.22 8.86
CA VAL A 119 7.58 -4.89 7.44
C VAL A 119 8.80 -3.98 7.23
N MET A 120 8.96 -2.93 8.03
CA MET A 120 10.10 -2.02 7.90
C MET A 120 11.43 -2.72 8.20
N ILE A 121 11.49 -3.59 9.21
CA ILE A 121 12.66 -4.42 9.49
C ILE A 121 12.95 -5.36 8.31
N LEU A 122 11.90 -5.92 7.71
CA LEU A 122 12.00 -6.82 6.57
C LEU A 122 12.57 -6.12 5.34
N LEU A 123 12.11 -4.90 5.05
CA LEU A 123 12.60 -4.10 3.94
C LEU A 123 14.02 -3.55 4.20
N ALA A 124 14.39 -3.29 5.46
CA ALA A 124 15.71 -2.78 5.84
C ALA A 124 16.79 -3.86 6.04
N ARG A 125 16.52 -5.13 5.66
CA ARG A 125 17.32 -6.33 6.01
C ARG A 125 18.84 -6.19 5.82
N LYS A 126 19.29 -5.50 4.77
CA LYS A 126 20.72 -5.39 4.43
C LYS A 126 21.51 -4.47 5.37
N GLU A 127 20.85 -3.63 6.15
CA GLU A 127 21.51 -2.63 7.00
C GLU A 127 21.07 -2.68 8.47
N LEU A 128 20.58 -3.83 8.93
CA LEU A 128 20.04 -3.98 10.28
C LEU A 128 21.13 -3.86 11.36
N ASN A 129 20.93 -2.90 12.25
CA ASN A 129 21.66 -2.78 13.51
C ASN A 129 20.63 -2.49 14.63
N LEU A 130 20.96 -2.83 15.88
CA LEU A 130 20.08 -2.66 17.05
C LEU A 130 19.51 -1.23 17.16
N LYS A 131 20.33 -0.21 16.89
CA LYS A 131 19.87 1.20 16.87
C LYS A 131 18.80 1.46 15.82
N LYS A 132 18.96 0.89 14.62
CA LYS A 132 17.98 1.03 13.53
C LYS A 132 16.70 0.26 13.82
N ILE A 133 16.79 -0.93 14.43
CA ILE A 133 15.61 -1.68 14.88
C ILE A 133 14.79 -0.85 15.86
N PHE A 134 15.44 -0.28 16.87
CA PHE A 134 14.77 0.57 17.85
C PHE A 134 14.13 1.80 17.20
N GLN A 135 14.85 2.47 16.30
CA GLN A 135 14.32 3.61 15.55
C GLN A 135 13.10 3.23 14.71
N VAL A 136 13.12 2.08 14.04
CA VAL A 136 11.98 1.57 13.26
C VAL A 136 10.77 1.30 14.15
N ILE A 137 10.96 0.68 15.30
CA ILE A 137 9.87 0.44 16.27
C ILE A 137 9.30 1.77 16.75
N LEU A 138 10.15 2.73 17.13
CA LEU A 138 9.72 4.03 17.62
C LEU A 138 8.95 4.82 16.54
N SER A 139 9.45 4.83 15.30
CA SER A 139 8.76 5.43 14.16
C SER A 139 7.43 4.74 13.87
N SER A 140 7.35 3.41 14.00
CA SER A 140 6.11 2.66 13.81
C SER A 140 5.07 3.02 14.88
N VAL A 141 5.47 3.12 16.15
CA VAL A 141 4.58 3.58 17.23
C VAL A 141 4.07 4.99 16.96
N GLY A 142 4.96 5.93 16.64
CA GLY A 142 4.57 7.30 16.34
C GLY A 142 3.61 7.41 15.17
N LEU A 143 3.87 6.67 14.08
CA LEU A 143 3.00 6.63 12.92
C LEU A 143 1.61 6.08 13.25
N VAL A 144 1.53 4.97 14.00
CA VAL A 144 0.23 4.38 14.37
C VAL A 144 -0.56 5.31 15.28
N LEU A 145 0.08 5.99 16.23
CA LEU A 145 -0.61 6.98 17.07
C LEU A 145 -1.18 8.15 16.26
N VAL A 146 -0.43 8.63 15.26
CA VAL A 146 -0.93 9.67 14.36
C VAL A 146 -2.12 9.16 13.54
N ILE A 147 -2.04 7.92 13.02
CA ILE A 147 -3.14 7.31 12.27
C ILE A 147 -4.37 7.15 13.17
N ASP A 148 -4.22 6.61 14.37
CA ASP A 148 -5.30 6.42 15.34
C ASP A 148 -5.96 7.77 15.70
N PHE A 149 -5.17 8.80 15.95
CA PHE A 149 -5.67 10.16 16.19
C PHE A 149 -6.43 10.73 15.00
N VAL A 150 -5.91 10.58 13.78
CA VAL A 150 -6.57 11.08 12.57
C VAL A 150 -7.89 10.35 12.35
N PHE A 151 -7.90 9.02 12.44
CA PHE A 151 -9.09 8.22 12.17
C PHE A 151 -10.14 8.32 13.27
N SER A 152 -9.78 8.13 14.54
CA SER A 152 -10.73 8.16 15.64
C SER A 152 -11.01 9.58 16.17
N GLY A 153 -10.02 10.48 16.12
CA GLY A 153 -10.18 11.86 16.59
C GLY A 153 -10.79 12.79 15.54
N ILE A 154 -10.26 12.82 14.32
CA ILE A 154 -10.71 13.76 13.26
C ILE A 154 -11.90 13.16 12.50
N PHE A 155 -11.74 11.94 11.98
CA PHE A 155 -12.78 11.31 11.15
C PHE A 155 -13.84 10.55 11.95
N LYS A 156 -13.67 10.40 13.27
CA LYS A 156 -14.59 9.68 14.17
C LYS A 156 -14.90 8.25 13.69
N ILE A 157 -13.93 7.60 13.07
CA ILE A 157 -14.01 6.20 12.63
C ILE A 157 -13.54 5.30 13.78
N ILE A 158 -14.35 4.30 14.10
CA ILE A 158 -14.00 3.28 15.11
C ILE A 158 -13.09 2.26 14.43
N LEU A 159 -11.83 2.23 14.86
CA LEU A 159 -10.86 1.23 14.44
C LEU A 159 -11.06 -0.06 15.27
N PRO A 160 -11.00 -1.25 14.63
CA PRO A 160 -11.35 -2.53 15.25
C PRO A 160 -10.35 -3.03 16.31
#